data_AF-A0A965PRY6-F1
#
_entry.id   AF-A0A965PRY6-F1
#
_cell.length_a   1.000
_cell.length_b   1.000
_cell.length_c   1.000
_cell.angle_alpha   90.00
_cell.angle_beta   90.00
_cell.angle_gamma   90.00
#
_symmetry.space_group_name_H-M   'P 1'
#
loop_
_entity.id
_entity.type
_entity.pdbx_description
1 polymer ?
#
loop_
_entity_poly.entity_id
_entity_poly.type
_entity_poly.pdbx_seq_one_letter_code
_entity_poly.pdbx_strand_id
1 'polypeptide(L)' 'MSAVATFKPAPCCDRPAIATMDHVKGYHGDEQRMVNRCCTRCYAHWYGPEDGEVRRYSRAEWDAWVREGGLK' A
#
# COMPACT_ATOMS: atom_id res chain seq x y z
N MET A 1 -1.77 -12.40 -22.92
CA MET A 1 -0.47 -11.94 -22.38
C MET A 1 -0.74 -10.64 -21.63
N SER A 2 -0.78 -10.67 -20.29
CA SER A 2 -1.06 -9.47 -19.49
C SER A 2 0.19 -8.59 -19.44
N ALA A 3 0.04 -7.35 -19.91
CA ALA A 3 1.09 -6.35 -19.84
C ALA A 3 1.45 -6.09 -18.36
N VAL A 4 2.69 -6.39 -17.99
CA VAL A 4 3.28 -5.94 -16.74
C VAL A 4 3.54 -4.45 -16.91
N ALA A 5 2.70 -3.62 -16.30
CA ALA A 5 2.90 -2.18 -16.30
C ALA A 5 4.18 -1.87 -15.51
N THR A 6 5.27 -1.58 -16.22
CA THR A 6 6.53 -1.15 -15.61
C THR A 6 6.34 0.26 -15.05
N PHE A 7 5.94 0.34 -13.78
CA PHE A 7 5.76 1.61 -13.08
C PHE A 7 7.13 2.27 -12.87
N LYS A 8 7.36 3.43 -13.49
CA LYS A 8 8.49 4.31 -13.16
C LYS A 8 8.25 4.85 -11.75
N PRO A 9 9.12 4.58 -10.76
CA PRO A 9 8.98 5.23 -9.46
C PRO A 9 9.04 6.74 -9.66
N ALA A 10 8.02 7.44 -9.16
CA ALA A 10 8.07 8.90 -9.11
C ALA A 10 9.33 9.33 -8.30
N PRO A 11 10.08 10.36 -8.74
CA PRO A 11 11.38 10.74 -8.17
C PRO A 11 11.36 11.10 -6.66
N CYS A 12 10.17 11.31 -6.09
CA CYS A 12 9.95 11.46 -4.65
C CYS A 12 10.32 10.23 -3.80
N CYS A 13 10.37 9.03 -4.38
CA CYS A 13 10.43 7.78 -3.62
C CYS A 13 11.85 7.35 -3.21
N ASP A 14 12.87 8.08 -3.65
CA ASP A 14 14.25 7.86 -3.18
C ASP A 14 14.45 8.42 -1.76
N ARG A 15 13.65 9.42 -1.36
CA ARG A 15 13.58 9.99 0.00
C ARG A 15 12.14 10.34 0.36
N PRO A 16 11.27 9.33 0.56
CA PRO A 16 9.86 9.58 0.76
C PRO A 16 9.60 10.20 2.13
N ALA A 17 8.67 11.16 2.20
CA ALA A 17 8.08 11.58 3.46
C ALA A 17 6.88 10.67 3.72
N ILE A 18 6.99 9.76 4.69
CA ILE A 18 6.01 8.68 4.90
C ILE A 18 5.06 9.04 6.05
N ALA A 19 3.77 8.98 5.79
CA ALA A 19 2.74 8.83 6.82
C ALA A 19 2.51 7.34 7.08
N THR A 20 2.58 6.93 8.34
CA THR A 20 2.42 5.54 8.78
C THR A 20 1.04 5.34 9.40
N MET A 21 0.29 4.38 8.87
CA MET A 21 -1.07 4.00 9.28
C MET A 21 -1.18 2.49 9.44
N ASP A 22 -0.05 1.84 9.75
CA ASP A 22 0.07 0.41 10.01
C ASP A 22 -0.92 0.02 11.13
N HIS A 23 -1.56 -1.14 11.00
CA HIS A 23 -2.61 -1.61 11.91
C HIS A 23 -2.59 -3.14 12.03
N VAL A 24 -3.34 -3.67 12.99
CA VAL A 24 -3.59 -5.11 13.09
C VAL A 24 -4.95 -5.41 12.46
N LYS A 25 -5.01 -6.40 11.57
CA LYS A 25 -6.24 -6.89 10.94
C LYS A 25 -6.52 -8.31 11.45
N GLY A 26 -7.78 -8.62 11.75
CA GLY A 26 -8.19 -9.93 12.27
C GLY A 26 -8.76 -9.86 13.69
N TYR A 27 -9.13 -11.00 14.25
CA TYR A 27 -9.70 -11.14 15.60
C TYR A 27 -9.26 -12.48 16.21
N HIS A 28 -8.84 -12.46 17.48
CA HIS A 28 -8.54 -13.63 18.33
C HIS A 28 -7.82 -14.81 17.64
N GLY A 29 -6.48 -14.77 17.60
CA GLY A 29 -5.64 -15.88 17.13
C GLY A 29 -5.24 -15.78 15.65
N ASP A 30 -6.02 -15.04 14.85
CA ASP A 30 -5.74 -14.75 13.43
C ASP A 30 -5.34 -13.28 13.20
N GLU A 31 -4.74 -12.64 14.20
CA GLU A 31 -4.28 -11.25 14.11
C GLU A 31 -3.04 -11.15 13.21
N GLN A 32 -3.14 -10.36 12.15
CA GLN A 32 -2.03 -10.07 11.25
C GLN A 32 -1.68 -8.59 11.28
N ARG A 33 -0.40 -8.28 11.46
CA ARG A 33 0.09 -6.92 11.32
C ARG A 33 0.11 -6.53 9.84
N MET A 34 -0.49 -5.38 9.55
CA MET A 34 -0.63 -4.84 8.21
C MET A 34 0.20 -3.56 8.09
N VAL A 35 1.09 -3.54 7.11
CA VAL A 35 1.70 -2.31 6.61
C VAL A 35 0.62 -1.53 5.87
N ASN A 36 0.50 -0.24 6.18
CA ASN A 36 -0.34 0.71 5.48
C ASN A 36 0.33 2.09 5.56
N ARG A 37 1.09 2.44 4.52
CA ARG A 37 1.93 3.63 4.50
C ARG A 37 1.66 4.45 3.25
N CYS A 38 1.78 5.76 3.36
CA CYS A 38 1.57 6.68 2.24
C CYS A 38 2.70 7.70 2.16
N CYS A 39 3.22 7.92 0.95
CA CYS A 39 4.15 9.03 0.73
C CYS A 39 3.35 10.34 0.63
N THR A 40 3.54 11.26 1.56
CA THR A 40 2.81 12.54 1.58
C THR A 40 3.21 13.50 0.45
N ARG A 41 4.26 13.17 -0.31
CA ARG A 41 4.70 13.97 -1.47
C ARG A 41 4.05 13.54 -2.78
N CYS A 42 4.04 12.23 -3.05
CA CYS A 42 3.58 11.69 -4.33
C CYS A 42 2.46 10.66 -4.20
N TYR A 43 1.95 10.46 -2.99
CA TYR A 43 0.75 9.69 -2.70
C TYR A 43 0.81 8.22 -3.17
N ALA A 44 2.02 7.69 -3.32
CA ALA A 44 2.21 6.25 -3.44
C ALA A 44 1.83 5.60 -2.11
N HIS A 45 1.11 4.49 -2.17
CA HIS A 45 0.68 3.72 -1.02
C HIS A 45 1.39 2.37 -0.99
N TRP A 46 1.66 1.88 0.21
CA TRP A 46 2.18 0.55 0.46
C TRP A 46 1.25 -0.16 1.42
N TYR A 47 0.72 -1.30 1.00
CA TYR A 47 -0.22 -2.05 1.80
C TYR A 47 -0.02 -3.55 1.65
N GLY A 48 -0.07 -4.26 2.78
CA GLY A 48 0.04 -5.71 2.83
C GLY A 48 0.45 -6.20 4.21
N PRO A 49 0.48 -7.52 4.42
CA PRO A 49 0.96 -8.10 5.67
C PRO A 49 2.43 -7.76 5.93
N GLU A 50 2.77 -7.42 7.18
CA GLU A 50 4.15 -7.08 7.59
C GLU A 50 5.13 -8.25 7.39
N ASP A 51 4.63 -9.47 7.53
CA ASP A 51 5.38 -10.72 7.35
C ASP A 51 5.23 -11.33 5.94
N GLY A 52 4.57 -10.64 5.02
CA GLY A 52 4.33 -11.13 3.66
C GLY A 52 4.60 -10.08 2.58
N GLU A 53 3.85 -10.18 1.48
CA GLU A 53 4.05 -9.29 0.34
C GLU A 53 3.37 -7.93 0.57
N VAL A 54 4.19 -6.90 0.77
CA VAL A 54 3.72 -5.50 0.77
C VAL A 54 3.65 -4.98 -0.66
N ARG A 55 2.44 -4.73 -1.14
CA ARG A 55 2.20 -4.23 -2.50
C ARG A 55 2.28 -2.71 -2.51
N ARG A 56 2.83 -2.17 -3.60
CA ARG A 56 2.89 -0.74 -3.86
C ARG A 56 1.79 -0.35 -4.85
N TYR A 57 1.12 0.74 -4.57
CA TYR A 57 0.07 1.34 -5.39
C TYR A 57 0.45 2.78 -5.73
N SER A 58 0.16 3.22 -6.95
CA SER A 58 0.00 4.65 -7.23
C SER A 58 -1.25 5.18 -6.50
N ARG A 59 -1.38 6.50 -6.41
CA ARG A 59 -2.57 7.13 -5.84
C ARG A 59 -3.85 6.66 -6.52
N ALA A 60 -3.86 6.61 -7.86
CA ALA A 60 -5.04 6.23 -8.62
C ALA A 60 -5.44 4.76 -8.39
N GLU A 61 -4.46 3.85 -8.37
CA GLU A 61 -4.69 2.44 -8.09
C GLU A 61 -5.19 2.22 -6.65
N TRP A 62 -4.60 2.94 -5.69
CA TRP A 62 -5.04 2.92 -4.30
C TRP A 62 -6.49 3.38 -4.16
N ASP A 63 -6.83 4.54 -4.72
CA ASP A 63 -8.16 5.13 -4.64
C ASP A 63 -9.22 4.20 -5.28
N ALA A 64 -8.89 3.56 -6.41
CA ALA A 64 -9.77 2.57 -7.06
C ALA A 64 -9.95 1.32 -6.17
N TRP A 65 -8.86 0.75 -5.67
CA TRP A 65 -8.89 -0.44 -4.85
C TRP A 65 -9.64 -0.24 -3.52
N VAL A 66 -9.49 0.93 -2.88
CA VAL A 66 -10.26 1.29 -1.68
C VAL A 66 -11.75 1.39 -1.98
N ARG A 67 -12.14 2.00 -3.10
CA ARG A 67 -13.56 2.09 -3.52
C ARG A 67 -14.19 0.72 -3.76
N GLU A 68 -13.41 -0.24 -4.25
CA GLU A 68 -13.84 -1.62 -4.47
C GLU A 68 -13.92 -2.44 -3.18
N GLY A 69 -13.49 -1.88 -2.04
CA GLY A 69 -13.59 -2.50 -0.72
C GLY A 69 -12.31 -3.19 -0.23
N GLY A 70 -11.15 -2.85 -0.77
CA GLY A 70 -9.87 -3.46 -0.41
C GLY A 70 -9.47 -3.39 1.08
N LEU A 71 -10.02 -2.43 1.83
CA LEU A 71 -9.75 -2.25 3.27
C LEU A 71 -10.72 -3.01 4.20
N LYS A 72 -11.68 -3.76 3.65
CA LYS A 72 -12.62 -4.56 4.44
C LYS A 72 -11.97 -5.82 5.00
#